data_AF-A0A2D6E4K1-F1
#
_entry.id   AF-A0A2D6E4K1-F1
#
_cell.length_a   1.000
_cell.length_b   1.000
_cell.length_c   1.000
_cell.angle_alpha   90.00
_cell.angle_beta   90.00
_cell.angle_gamma   90.00
#
_symmetry.space_group_name_H-M   'P 1'
#
loop_
_entity.id
_entity.type
_entity.pdbx_description
1 polymer ?
#
loop_
_entity_poly.entity_id
_entity_poly.type
_entity_poly.pdbx_seq_one_letter_code
_entity_poly.pdbx_strand_id
1 'polypeptide(L)' 'MIKVGDRVTLFEDIRFNGVVVEIFQKKNDTWFIGGTAGKRTFAKVEFAEDDIREFPVGQLMRLD' A
#
# COMPACT_ATOMS: atom_id res chain seq x y z
N MET A 1 1.86 7.38 -10.36
CA MET A 1 2.71 7.40 -9.15
C MET A 1 1.80 7.78 -8.00
N ILE A 2 1.62 6.90 -7.00
CA ILE A 2 0.71 7.12 -5.88
C ILE A 2 1.38 8.05 -4.86
N LYS A 3 0.64 9.06 -4.39
CA LYS A 3 1.09 10.03 -3.38
C LYS A 3 0.19 10.00 -2.16
N VAL A 4 0.68 10.54 -1.04
CA VAL A 4 -0.15 10.83 0.13
C VAL A 4 -1.24 11.82 -0.27
N GLY A 5 -2.49 11.53 0.10
CA GLY A 5 -3.68 12.28 -0.28
C GLY A 5 -4.38 11.77 -1.55
N ASP A 6 -3.77 10.85 -2.31
CA ASP A 6 -4.45 10.24 -3.46
C ASP A 6 -5.56 9.30 -2.98
N ARG A 7 -6.69 9.33 -3.71
CA ARG A 7 -7.75 8.31 -3.58
C ARG A 7 -7.30 7.04 -4.28
N VAL A 8 -7.39 5.93 -3.56
CA VAL A 8 -6.97 4.63 -4.05
C VAL A 8 -8.05 3.58 -3.78
N THR A 9 -8.06 2.57 -4.62
CA THR A 9 -8.82 1.33 -4.44
C THR A 9 -7.89 0.13 -4.43
N LEU A 10 -8.35 -0.98 -3.86
CA LEU A 10 -7.68 -2.25 -4.02
C LEU A 10 -7.92 -2.80 -5.43
N PHE A 11 -6.89 -3.40 -6.02
CA PHE A 11 -6.99 -4.08 -7.31
C PHE A 11 -7.92 -5.30 -7.25
N GLU A 12 -7.93 -6.01 -6.11
CA GLU A 12 -8.75 -7.20 -5.90
C GLU A 12 -10.21 -6.90 -5.52
N ASP A 13 -10.48 -5.72 -4.93
CA ASP A 13 -11.84 -5.31 -4.59
C ASP A 13 -12.04 -3.80 -4.78
N ILE A 14 -12.73 -3.46 -5.88
CA ILE A 14 -13.00 -2.08 -6.32
C ILE A 14 -14.01 -1.36 -5.40
N ARG A 15 -14.67 -2.08 -4.48
CA ARG A 15 -15.59 -1.46 -3.52
C ARG A 15 -14.87 -0.78 -2.36
N PHE A 16 -13.60 -1.10 -2.15
CA PHE A 16 -12.79 -0.54 -1.07
C PHE A 16 -12.07 0.71 -1.55
N ASN A 17 -12.70 1.86 -1.34
CA ASN A 17 -12.14 3.17 -1.65
C ASN A 17 -11.60 3.82 -0.37
N GLY A 18 -10.36 4.29 -0.41
CA GLY A 18 -9.74 5.00 0.71
C GLY A 18 -8.76 6.07 0.25
N VAL A 19 -8.18 6.77 1.22
CA VAL A 19 -7.18 7.83 0.99
C VAL A 19 -5.84 7.38 1.52
N VAL A 20 -4.78 7.58 0.75
CA VAL A 20 -3.42 7.27 1.21
C VAL A 20 -3.00 8.30 2.27
N VAL A 21 -2.76 7.84 3.49
CA VAL A 21 -2.33 8.69 4.61
C VAL A 21 -0.81 8.66 4.81
N GLU A 22 -0.15 7.55 4.47
CA GLU A 22 1.29 7.39 4.66
C GLU A 22 1.87 6.42 3.62
N ILE A 23 3.11 6.67 3.16
CA ILE A 23 3.86 5.74 2.31
C ILE A 23 5.20 5.46 2.98
N PHE A 24 5.51 4.19 3.19
CA PHE A 24 6.74 3.77 3.85
C PHE A 24 7.35 2.55 3.17
N GLN A 25 8.67 2.38 3.34
CA GLN A 25 9.37 1.22 2.81
C GLN A 25 9.71 0.26 3.94
N LYS A 26 9.24 -0.98 3.84
CA LYS A 26 9.60 -2.03 4.80
C LYS A 26 10.69 -2.90 4.17
N LYS A 27 11.76 -3.12 4.93
CA LYS A 27 12.81 -4.05 4.56
C LYS A 27 12.24 -5.45 4.72
N ASN A 28 12.33 -6.28 3.67
CA ASN A 28 11.90 -7.66 3.78
C ASN A 28 12.99 -8.41 4.55
N ASP A 29 12.74 -8.74 5.82
CA ASP A 29 13.71 -9.46 6.67
C ASP A 29 13.78 -10.96 6.36
N THR A 30 13.05 -11.44 5.35
CA THR A 30 13.23 -12.81 4.89
C THR A 30 14.54 -12.94 4.10
N TRP A 31 15.59 -13.32 4.81
CA TRP A 31 16.84 -13.84 4.23
C TRP A 31 16.54 -15.17 3.58
N PHE A 32 16.05 -15.16 2.35
CA PHE A 32 16.06 -16.37 1.52
C PHE A 32 17.52 -16.71 1.23
N ILE A 33 17.92 -17.97 1.44
CA ILE A 33 19.26 -18.49 1.13
C ILE A 33 19.50 -18.24 -0.37
N GLY A 34 20.31 -17.23 -0.71
CA GLY A 34 20.60 -16.79 -2.09
C GLY A 34 19.76 -15.62 -2.64
N GLY A 35 18.91 -14.98 -1.84
CA GLY A 35 17.98 -13.93 -2.30
C GLY A 35 18.38 -12.51 -1.87
N THR A 36 18.34 -11.56 -2.82
CA THR A 36 18.53 -10.13 -2.58
C THR A 36 17.46 -9.61 -1.60
N ALA A 37 17.87 -8.96 -0.50
CA ALA A 37 16.97 -8.27 0.40
C ALA A 37 16.24 -7.13 -0.33
N GLY A 38 15.08 -7.44 -0.91
CA GLY A 38 14.25 -6.46 -1.61
C GLY A 38 13.58 -5.51 -0.61
N LYS A 39 13.64 -4.20 -0.89
CA LYS A 39 12.78 -3.22 -0.22
C LYS A 39 11.40 -3.28 -0.89
N ARG A 40 10.33 -3.50 -0.11
CA ARG A 40 8.95 -3.39 -0.61
C ARG A 40 8.34 -2.10 -0.09
N THR A 41 7.65 -1.37 -0.97
CA THR A 41 6.95 -0.14 -0.62
C THR A 41 5.52 -0.46 -0.24
N PHE A 42 5.09 0.06 0.90
CA PHE A 42 3.75 -0.06 1.46
C PHE A 42 3.13 1.32 1.60
N ALA A 43 1.79 1.36 1.61
CA ALA A 43 1.02 2.54 1.88
C ALA A 43 -0.05 2.22 2.93
N LYS A 44 -0.25 3.14 3.86
CA LYS A 44 -1.41 3.15 4.74
C LYS A 44 -2.54 3.85 4.04
N VAL A 45 -3.68 3.17 3.97
CA VAL A 45 -4.91 3.68 3.38
C VAL A 45 -5.93 3.80 4.50
N GLU A 46 -6.49 4.99 4.65
CA GLU A 46 -7.60 5.27 5.53
C GLU A 46 -8.90 5.03 4.78
N PHE A 47 -9.73 4.14 5.33
CA PHE A 47 -11.09 3.90 4.87
C PHE A 47 -12.10 4.64 5.75
N ALA A 48 -13.37 4.65 5.33
CA ALA A 48 -14.45 5.19 6.14
C ALA A 48 -14.44 4.55 7.55
N GLU A 49 -14.76 5.35 8.58
CA GLU A 49 -14.75 4.96 10.01
C GLU A 49 -13.36 4.77 10.65
N ASP A 50 -12.35 5.58 10.29
CA ASP A 50 -11.00 5.56 10.90
C ASP A 50 -10.26 4.20 10.79
N ASP A 51 -10.68 3.32 9.88
CA ASP A 51 -10.01 2.04 9.64
C ASP A 51 -8.79 2.24 8.74
N ILE A 52 -7.60 2.33 9.36
CA ILE A 52 -6.32 2.48 8.67
C ILE A 52 -5.71 1.09 8.46
N ARG A 53 -5.53 0.71 7.19
CA ARG A 53 -4.91 -0.57 6.83
C ARG A 53 -3.70 -0.39 5.93
N GLU A 54 -2.75 -1.31 6.08
CA GLU A 54 -1.49 -1.33 5.33
C GLU A 54 -1.62 -2.23 4.10
N PHE A 55 -1.31 -1.68 2.92
CA PHE A 55 -1.26 -2.45 1.68
C PHE A 55 0.05 -2.21 0.92
N PRO A 56 0.55 -3.22 0.20
CA PRO A 56 1.63 -3.01 -0.74
C PRO A 56 1.16 -2.09 -1.88
N VAL A 57 2.00 -1.13 -2.27
CA VAL A 57 1.65 -0.14 -3.31
C VAL A 57 1.27 -0.80 -4.64
N GLY A 58 1.82 -1.98 -4.95
CA GLY A 58 1.47 -2.73 -6.15
C GLY A 58 0.05 -3.29 -6.19
N GLN A 59 -0.65 -3.35 -5.05
CA GLN A 59 -2.06 -3.76 -4.98
C GLN A 59 -3.03 -2.57 -4.98
N LEU A 60 -2.51 -1.35 -4.98
CA LEU A 60 -3.32 -0.14 -4.98
C LEU A 60 -3.45 0.40 -6.41
N MET A 61 -4.67 0.77 -6.76
CA MET A 61 -5.01 1.46 -7.99
C MET A 61 -5.52 2.85 -7.65
N ARG A 62 -4.95 3.87 -8.29
CA ARG A 62 -5.41 5.25 -8.13
C ARG A 62 -6.75 5.42 -8.83
N LEU A 63 -7.69 6.04 -8.13
CA LEU A 63 -8.91 6.58 -8.71
C LEU A 63 -8.64 8.07 -8.99
N ASP A 64 -8.64 8.44 -10.28
CA ASP A 64 -8.51 9.84 -10.71
C ASP A 64 -9.72 10.69 -10.29
#